data_AF-A0A7S3PYT6-F1
#
_entry.id   AF-A0A7S3PYT6-F1
#
_cell.length_a   1.000
_cell.length_b   1.000
_cell.length_c   1.000
_cell.angle_alpha   90.00
_cell.angle_beta   90.00
_cell.angle_gamma   90.00
#
_symmetry.space_group_name_H-M   'P 1'
#
loop_
_entity.id
_entity.type
_entity.pdbx_description
1 polymer ?
#
loop_
_entity_poly.entity_id
_entity_poly.type
_entity_poly.pdbx_seq_one_letter_code
_entity_poly.pdbx_strand_id
1 'polypeptide(L)'
;MTPVIGTFVVAIAVFICSLVIKNTPSRSHAHKLCGEQSVYMLVLVRGYVAPLPVLLCAAIQINTYGIFLESSRSEGGTSDVEYTWRCPVTQPFCADDNGTTPWGWFIFSLVMFVALAKDLINGVKLFYLAFRCKNNRYFAGGFILILVTFMSMWASYKYNRAIATKNTELLMNSVVLLFVQEIDDWMFQLVDGAFPSWTNAKLEEANVLSESTLGVSAHWGNNASMPSDLPFGSKGNEESKAEKDITRRYWGQSLEGQDPTSNLSKSRKSQDGMEIKEGRFWKANKEMFEDDVDPGPDHLELSDSLREDDDLSSNDIASVKSSPNVHSYKHSNAGQARPYPPQVSFNLDTGSIGDPDKLP
;
A
#
# COMPACT_ATOMS: atom_id res chain seq x y z
N MET A 1 11.48 18.00 15.50
CA MET A 1 12.05 17.30 14.32
C MET A 1 11.02 16.99 13.23
N THR A 2 9.72 16.95 13.52
CA THR A 2 8.65 16.76 12.52
C THR A 2 8.62 17.76 11.35
N PRO A 3 8.94 19.06 11.48
CA PRO A 3 8.79 19.98 10.35
C PRO A 3 9.84 19.74 9.26
N VAL A 4 11.08 19.36 9.63
CA VAL A 4 12.18 19.21 8.66
C VAL A 4 11.94 18.00 7.75
N ILE A 5 11.60 16.86 8.33
CA ILE A 5 11.29 15.63 7.57
C ILE A 5 10.06 15.88 6.68
N GLY A 6 9.03 16.56 7.20
CA GLY A 6 7.84 16.92 6.43
C GLY A 6 8.17 17.78 5.21
N THR A 7 9.00 18.82 5.36
CA THR A 7 9.40 19.67 4.22
C THR A 7 10.21 18.91 3.17
N PHE A 8 11.05 17.96 3.58
CA PHE A 8 11.84 17.14 2.66
C PHE A 8 10.94 16.21 1.82
N VAL A 9 9.98 15.55 2.46
CA VAL A 9 9.02 14.67 1.77
C VAL A 9 8.17 15.46 0.78
N VAL A 10 7.68 16.65 1.18
CA VAL A 10 6.92 17.53 0.28
C VAL A 10 7.79 18.00 -0.88
N ALA A 11 9.04 18.40 -0.64
CA ALA A 11 9.95 18.81 -1.70
C ALA A 11 10.24 17.69 -2.70
N ILE A 12 10.45 16.46 -2.21
CA ILE A 12 10.64 15.27 -3.05
C ILE A 12 9.36 14.98 -3.85
N ALA A 13 8.18 15.04 -3.24
CA ALA A 13 6.91 14.82 -3.93
C ALA A 13 6.68 15.88 -5.01
N VAL A 14 6.94 17.16 -4.73
CA VAL A 14 6.86 18.25 -5.71
C VAL A 14 7.88 18.07 -6.82
N PHE A 15 9.10 17.64 -6.49
CA PHE A 15 10.14 17.35 -7.47
C PHE A 15 9.74 16.21 -8.39
N ILE A 16 9.22 15.10 -7.85
CA ILE A 16 8.70 13.98 -8.65
C ILE A 16 7.52 14.44 -9.49
N CYS A 17 6.53 15.14 -8.92
CA CYS A 17 5.42 15.69 -9.70
C CYS A 17 5.94 16.56 -10.85
N SER A 18 6.93 17.42 -10.58
CA SER A 18 7.55 18.28 -11.59
C SER A 18 8.30 17.48 -12.65
N LEU A 19 9.06 16.45 -12.26
CA LEU A 19 9.74 15.55 -13.17
C LEU A 19 8.76 14.77 -14.03
N VAL A 20 7.67 14.26 -13.43
CA VAL A 20 6.62 13.52 -14.12
C VAL A 20 5.92 14.42 -15.13
N ILE A 21 5.59 15.66 -14.75
CA ILE A 21 4.98 16.64 -15.65
C ILE A 21 5.93 16.95 -16.81
N LYS A 22 7.20 17.23 -16.54
CA LYS A 22 8.21 17.57 -17.56
C LYS A 22 8.55 16.40 -18.49
N ASN A 23 8.63 15.18 -17.95
CA ASN A 23 8.89 13.96 -18.69
C ASN A 23 7.60 13.22 -19.05
N THR A 24 6.45 13.90 -19.14
CA THR A 24 5.25 13.24 -19.68
C THR A 24 5.57 12.84 -21.12
N PRO A 25 5.71 11.52 -21.42
CA PRO A 25 6.07 11.11 -22.76
C PRO A 25 4.97 11.57 -23.71
N SER A 26 5.36 11.84 -24.95
CA SER A 26 4.42 12.05 -26.06
C SER A 26 3.33 11.00 -26.00
N ARG A 27 2.09 11.38 -26.35
CA ARG A 27 0.84 10.65 -26.08
C ARG A 27 0.93 9.12 -26.29
N SER A 28 1.83 8.62 -27.16
CA SER A 28 1.89 7.23 -27.66
C SER A 28 2.21 6.12 -26.66
N HIS A 29 2.29 6.41 -25.36
CA HIS A 29 2.64 5.42 -24.34
C HIS A 29 1.59 5.28 -23.23
N ALA A 30 0.38 5.83 -23.40
CA ALA A 30 -0.68 5.83 -22.37
C ALA A 30 -1.00 4.42 -21.82
N HIS A 31 -1.01 3.38 -22.66
CA HIS A 31 -1.24 2.00 -22.18
C HIS A 31 -0.08 1.48 -21.32
N LYS A 32 1.18 1.74 -21.71
CA LYS A 32 2.37 1.38 -20.90
C LYS A 32 2.43 2.14 -19.58
N LEU A 33 1.77 3.29 -19.50
CA LEU A 33 1.73 4.15 -18.32
C LEU A 33 0.74 3.67 -17.26
N CYS A 34 -0.18 2.76 -17.59
CA CYS A 34 -1.10 2.18 -16.60
C CYS A 34 -0.54 0.94 -15.89
N GLY A 35 0.64 0.46 -16.30
CA GLY A 35 1.12 -0.88 -15.95
C GLY A 35 0.38 -1.92 -16.77
N GLU A 36 1.11 -2.79 -17.46
CA GLU A 36 0.54 -3.79 -18.39
C GLU A 36 -0.36 -4.83 -17.69
N GLN A 37 -0.43 -4.81 -16.35
CA GLN A 37 -1.09 -5.83 -15.53
C GLN A 37 -1.79 -5.27 -14.27
N SER A 38 -2.18 -4.00 -14.27
CA SER A 38 -2.90 -3.42 -13.12
C SER A 38 -4.41 -3.40 -13.35
N VAL A 39 -5.18 -3.73 -12.31
CA VAL A 39 -6.66 -3.73 -12.35
C VAL A 39 -7.23 -2.36 -12.74
N TYR A 40 -6.51 -1.28 -12.40
CA TYR A 40 -6.93 0.09 -12.68
C TYR A 40 -7.05 0.41 -14.17
N MET A 41 -6.41 -0.37 -15.05
CA MET A 41 -6.59 -0.25 -16.50
C MET A 41 -8.06 -0.49 -16.93
N LEU A 42 -8.80 -1.33 -16.19
CA LEU A 42 -10.19 -1.64 -16.50
C LEU A 42 -11.14 -0.43 -16.33
N VAL A 43 -10.75 0.60 -15.57
CA VAL A 43 -11.53 1.87 -15.46
C VAL A 43 -11.58 2.60 -16.79
N LEU A 44 -10.55 2.44 -17.63
CA LEU A 44 -10.44 3.15 -18.91
C LEU A 44 -11.39 2.59 -19.96
N VAL A 45 -11.73 1.31 -19.83
CA VAL A 45 -12.47 0.58 -20.86
C VAL A 45 -13.95 0.93 -20.84
N ARG A 46 -14.62 0.85 -22.01
CA ARG A 46 -16.05 1.14 -22.09
C ARG A 46 -16.87 -0.05 -21.59
N GLY A 47 -17.71 0.23 -20.61
CA GLY A 47 -18.70 -0.71 -20.07
C GLY A 47 -19.04 -0.39 -18.62
N TYR A 48 -20.24 -0.76 -18.19
CA TYR A 48 -20.64 -0.60 -16.78
C TYR A 48 -20.07 -1.71 -15.89
N VAL A 49 -19.64 -2.83 -16.48
CA VAL A 49 -19.09 -3.99 -15.76
C VAL A 49 -17.58 -3.85 -15.51
N ALA A 50 -16.83 -3.22 -16.42
CA ALA A 50 -15.38 -3.10 -16.33
C ALA A 50 -14.87 -2.37 -15.07
N PRO A 51 -15.56 -1.35 -14.52
CA PRO A 51 -15.14 -0.70 -13.27
C PRO A 51 -15.37 -1.56 -12.02
N LEU A 52 -16.18 -2.62 -12.07
CA LEU A 52 -16.56 -3.38 -10.87
C LEU A 52 -15.36 -4.02 -10.16
N PRO A 53 -14.42 -4.72 -10.84
CA PRO A 53 -13.24 -5.27 -10.19
C PRO A 53 -12.35 -4.19 -9.56
N VAL A 54 -12.28 -3.01 -10.17
CA VAL A 54 -11.48 -1.89 -9.67
C VAL A 54 -12.08 -1.30 -8.39
N LEU A 55 -13.39 -1.06 -8.40
CA LEU A 55 -14.09 -0.58 -7.21
C LEU A 55 -14.03 -1.59 -6.07
N LEU A 56 -14.13 -2.89 -6.38
CA LEU A 56 -13.97 -3.95 -5.40
C LEU A 56 -12.55 -3.98 -4.82
N CYS A 57 -11.52 -3.91 -5.66
CA CYS A 57 -10.12 -3.86 -5.23
C CYS A 57 -9.86 -2.64 -4.34
N ALA A 58 -10.27 -1.44 -4.78
CA ALA A 58 -10.12 -0.22 -4.00
C ALA A 58 -10.88 -0.30 -2.67
N ALA A 59 -12.08 -0.89 -2.65
CA ALA A 59 -12.83 -1.10 -1.41
C ALA A 59 -12.08 -2.04 -0.45
N ILE A 60 -11.55 -3.16 -0.94
CA ILE A 60 -10.75 -4.09 -0.11
C ILE A 60 -9.55 -3.36 0.47
N GLN A 61 -8.76 -2.66 -0.36
CA GLN A 61 -7.59 -1.91 0.09
C GLN A 61 -7.95 -0.84 1.13
N ILE A 62 -8.99 -0.03 0.89
CA ILE A 62 -9.45 0.99 1.83
C ILE A 62 -9.89 0.37 3.16
N ASN A 63 -10.64 -0.75 3.14
CA ASN A 63 -11.05 -1.45 4.35
C ASN A 63 -9.85 -2.00 5.12
N THR A 64 -8.89 -2.61 4.44
CA THR A 64 -7.65 -3.11 5.05
C THR A 64 -6.88 -1.97 5.73
N TYR A 65 -6.68 -0.83 5.05
CA TYR A 65 -6.06 0.35 5.68
C TYR A 65 -6.90 0.91 6.84
N GLY A 66 -8.23 0.80 6.76
CA GLY A 66 -9.14 1.15 7.84
C GLY A 66 -8.87 0.39 9.12
N ILE A 67 -8.63 -0.92 9.04
CA ILE A 67 -8.27 -1.77 10.19
C ILE A 67 -6.97 -1.29 10.84
N PHE A 68 -5.92 -1.06 10.05
CA PHE A 68 -4.66 -0.53 10.57
C PHE A 68 -4.81 0.86 11.22
N LEU A 69 -5.64 1.72 10.63
CA LEU A 69 -5.92 3.04 11.20
C LEU A 69 -6.72 2.94 12.51
N GLU A 70 -7.66 2.00 12.61
CA GLU A 70 -8.43 1.76 13.83
C GLU A 70 -7.53 1.24 14.96
N SER A 71 -6.65 0.27 14.68
CA SER A 71 -5.65 -0.22 15.65
C SER A 71 -4.71 0.88 16.14
N SER A 72 -4.50 1.94 15.36
CA SER A 72 -3.64 3.08 15.74
C SER A 72 -4.31 4.10 16.68
N ARG A 73 -5.62 3.98 16.95
CA ARG A 73 -6.34 4.90 17.85
C ARG A 73 -6.11 4.51 19.31
N SER A 74 -5.68 5.47 20.13
CA SER A 74 -5.40 5.27 21.55
C SER A 74 -6.62 5.23 22.46
N GLU A 75 -7.83 5.48 21.94
CA GLU A 75 -9.02 5.76 22.76
C GLU A 75 -9.89 4.52 23.08
N GLY A 76 -9.38 3.31 22.87
CA GLY A 76 -10.09 2.07 23.17
C GLY A 76 -9.25 1.10 24.00
N GLY A 77 -9.88 0.37 24.92
CA GLY A 77 -9.24 -0.73 25.66
C GLY A 77 -8.78 -1.91 24.80
N THR A 78 -8.99 -1.83 23.47
CA THR A 78 -8.56 -2.79 22.44
C THR A 78 -7.45 -2.24 21.55
N SER A 79 -6.78 -1.17 21.96
CA SER A 79 -5.71 -0.57 21.16
C SER A 79 -4.38 -1.30 21.34
N ASP A 80 -3.72 -1.59 20.22
CA ASP A 80 -2.36 -2.18 20.19
C ASP A 80 -1.28 -1.11 20.38
N VAL A 81 -1.64 0.06 20.93
CA VAL A 81 -0.73 1.17 21.14
C VAL A 81 0.27 0.76 22.21
N GLU A 82 1.51 0.54 21.80
CA GLU A 82 2.59 0.27 22.74
C GLU A 82 3.02 1.59 23.39
N TYR A 83 2.82 1.70 24.71
CA TYR A 83 3.27 2.86 25.46
C TYR A 83 4.80 2.89 25.47
N THR A 84 5.39 3.90 24.83
CA THR A 84 6.84 4.10 24.85
C THR A 84 7.34 4.43 26.26
N TRP A 85 6.47 4.99 27.11
CA TRP A 85 6.79 5.30 28.49
C TRP A 85 6.54 4.09 29.38
N ARG A 86 7.61 3.56 29.96
CA ARG A 86 7.54 2.49 30.96
C ARG A 86 8.00 3.03 32.31
N CYS A 87 7.15 2.87 33.32
CA CYS A 87 7.42 3.30 34.70
C CYS A 87 7.71 2.05 35.54
N PRO A 88 8.99 1.71 35.82
CA PRO A 88 9.31 0.59 36.68
C PRO A 88 8.86 0.88 38.13
N VAL A 89 8.31 -0.13 38.81
CA VAL A 89 7.79 0.01 40.19
C VAL A 89 8.87 0.48 41.18
N THR A 90 10.14 0.24 40.88
CA THR A 90 11.27 0.52 41.76
C THR A 90 11.85 1.93 41.59
N GLN A 91 11.43 2.69 40.58
CA GLN A 91 11.97 4.04 40.34
C GLN A 91 10.84 5.07 40.21
N PRO A 92 11.00 6.27 40.79
CA PRO A 92 9.99 7.32 40.69
C PRO A 92 9.97 8.01 39.31
N PHE A 93 10.89 7.65 38.40
CA PHE A 93 11.01 8.23 37.07
C PHE A 93 10.62 7.21 36.01
N CYS A 94 9.80 7.62 35.05
CA CYS A 94 9.50 6.82 33.87
C CYS A 94 10.58 7.02 32.81
N ALA A 95 10.99 5.94 32.14
CA ALA A 95 11.93 5.99 31.04
C ALA A 95 11.15 5.89 29.71
N ASP A 96 11.58 6.67 28.71
CA ASP A 96 11.11 6.52 27.34
C ASP A 96 11.92 5.39 26.67
N ASP A 97 11.23 4.31 26.33
CA ASP A 97 11.74 3.14 25.62
C ASP A 97 11.61 3.30 24.10
N ASN A 98 11.42 4.54 23.62
CA ASN A 98 11.38 4.84 22.20
C ASN A 98 12.78 4.68 21.57
N GLY A 99 13.05 3.49 21.04
CA GLY A 99 14.25 3.15 20.28
C GLY A 99 14.20 3.60 18.82
N THR A 100 13.18 4.33 18.37
CA THR A 100 13.11 4.84 16.99
C THR A 100 14.05 6.03 16.81
N THR A 101 14.93 5.92 15.81
CA THR A 101 15.88 6.99 15.47
C THR A 101 15.38 7.79 14.28
N PRO A 102 15.78 9.07 14.13
CA PRO A 102 15.48 9.84 12.92
C PRO A 102 15.98 9.15 11.64
N TRP A 103 17.07 8.39 11.74
CA TRP A 103 17.61 7.58 10.65
C TRP A 103 16.69 6.43 10.26
N GLY A 104 16.09 5.73 11.24
CA GLY A 104 15.08 4.70 10.98
C GLY A 104 13.86 5.25 10.25
N TRP A 105 13.35 6.41 10.69
CA TRP A 105 12.26 7.11 10.01
C TRP A 105 12.62 7.54 8.58
N PHE A 106 13.87 7.94 8.33
CA PHE A 106 14.34 8.26 6.99
C PHE A 106 14.35 7.03 6.08
N ILE A 107 14.90 5.89 6.53
CA ILE A 107 14.91 4.64 5.74
C ILE A 107 13.47 4.17 5.47
N PHE A 108 12.62 4.15 6.49
CA PHE A 108 11.18 3.84 6.34
C PHE A 108 10.53 4.71 5.27
N SER A 109 10.73 6.02 5.32
CA SER A 109 10.16 6.95 4.34
C SER A 109 10.66 6.67 2.93
N LEU A 110 11.96 6.35 2.78
CA LEU A 110 12.57 6.04 1.49
C LEU A 110 12.00 4.74 0.90
N VAL A 111 11.89 3.69 1.70
CA VAL A 111 11.34 2.38 1.27
C VAL A 111 9.87 2.54 0.84
N MET A 112 9.05 3.17 1.69
CA MET A 112 7.65 3.46 1.37
C MET A 112 7.52 4.28 0.09
N PHE A 113 8.38 5.29 -0.08
CA PHE A 113 8.35 6.15 -1.24
C PHE A 113 8.72 5.42 -2.53
N VAL A 114 9.78 4.62 -2.52
CA VAL A 114 10.20 3.85 -3.71
C VAL A 114 9.12 2.84 -4.11
N ALA A 115 8.51 2.15 -3.14
CA ALA A 115 7.43 1.21 -3.40
C ALA A 115 6.20 1.90 -4.02
N LEU A 116 5.78 3.05 -3.45
CA LEU A 116 4.63 3.82 -3.93
C LEU A 116 4.90 4.68 -5.17
N ALA A 117 6.15 4.83 -5.60
CA ALA A 117 6.50 5.73 -6.68
C ALA A 117 5.85 5.31 -8.01
N LYS A 118 5.79 4.01 -8.31
CA LYS A 118 5.17 3.47 -9.53
C LYS A 118 3.71 3.92 -9.63
N ASP A 119 2.95 3.70 -8.57
CA ASP A 119 1.53 4.04 -8.50
C ASP A 119 1.31 5.55 -8.57
N LEU A 120 2.06 6.32 -7.78
CA LEU A 120 1.96 7.78 -7.79
C LEU A 120 2.24 8.36 -9.19
N ILE A 121 3.29 7.88 -9.86
CA ILE A 121 3.65 8.32 -11.21
C ILE A 121 2.51 7.99 -12.19
N ASN A 122 1.98 6.77 -12.15
CA ASN A 122 0.92 6.32 -13.05
C ASN A 122 -0.39 7.06 -12.80
N GLY A 123 -0.75 7.27 -11.54
CA GLY A 123 -1.92 8.04 -11.11
C GLY A 123 -1.86 9.49 -11.57
N VAL A 124 -0.73 10.17 -11.37
CA VAL A 124 -0.53 11.57 -11.82
C VAL A 124 -0.60 11.67 -13.34
N LYS A 125 -0.01 10.73 -14.09
CA LYS A 125 -0.08 10.70 -15.55
C LYS A 125 -1.51 10.51 -16.06
N LEU A 126 -2.26 9.58 -15.45
CA LEU A 126 -3.68 9.36 -15.74
C LEU A 126 -4.52 10.61 -15.45
N PHE A 127 -4.29 11.21 -14.30
CA PHE A 127 -4.97 12.43 -13.88
C PHE A 127 -4.70 13.58 -14.87
N TYR A 128 -3.44 13.81 -15.23
CA TYR A 128 -3.06 14.81 -16.23
C TYR A 128 -3.69 14.55 -17.61
N LEU A 129 -3.69 13.29 -18.06
CA LEU A 129 -4.35 12.89 -19.31
C LEU A 129 -5.86 13.18 -19.27
N ALA A 130 -6.49 12.99 -18.12
CA ALA A 130 -7.90 13.31 -17.92
C ALA A 130 -8.22 14.79 -18.12
N PHE A 131 -7.39 15.69 -17.59
CA PHE A 131 -7.55 17.14 -17.82
C PHE A 131 -7.41 17.50 -19.29
N ARG A 132 -6.43 16.90 -19.99
CA ARG A 132 -6.18 17.21 -21.39
C ARG A 132 -7.27 16.66 -22.31
N CYS A 133 -7.80 15.46 -22.02
CA CYS A 133 -8.80 14.80 -22.85
C CYS A 133 -10.24 15.09 -22.43
N LYS A 134 -10.46 15.82 -21.32
CA LYS A 134 -11.78 16.13 -20.73
C LYS A 134 -12.67 14.89 -20.59
N ASN A 135 -12.07 13.76 -20.21
CA ASN A 135 -12.79 12.50 -20.08
C ASN A 135 -12.77 12.05 -18.62
N ASN A 136 -13.98 12.04 -18.02
CA ASN A 136 -14.20 11.78 -16.60
C ASN A 136 -13.73 10.39 -16.15
N ARG A 137 -13.56 9.42 -17.05
CA ARG A 137 -13.09 8.07 -16.69
C ARG A 137 -11.60 8.05 -16.35
N TYR A 138 -10.78 8.71 -17.17
CA TYR A 138 -9.36 8.89 -16.85
C TYR A 138 -9.21 9.66 -15.53
N PHE A 139 -10.11 10.62 -15.28
CA PHE A 139 -10.10 11.39 -14.04
C PHE A 139 -10.42 10.48 -12.86
N ALA A 140 -11.48 9.69 -12.94
CA ALA A 140 -11.87 8.76 -11.88
C ALA A 140 -10.78 7.71 -11.60
N GLY A 141 -10.20 7.10 -12.65
CA GLY A 141 -9.14 6.11 -12.50
C GLY A 141 -7.88 6.69 -11.86
N GLY A 142 -7.39 7.83 -12.37
CA GLY A 142 -6.25 8.52 -11.78
C GLY A 142 -6.52 8.99 -10.35
N PHE A 143 -7.72 9.50 -10.07
CA PHE A 143 -8.11 9.96 -8.73
C PHE A 143 -8.17 8.82 -7.72
N ILE A 144 -8.78 7.68 -8.06
CA ILE A 144 -8.85 6.50 -7.18
C ILE A 144 -7.43 6.00 -6.86
N LEU A 145 -6.58 5.88 -7.87
CA LEU A 145 -5.23 5.37 -7.70
C LEU A 145 -4.39 6.29 -6.80
N ILE A 146 -4.45 7.60 -7.04
CA ILE A 146 -3.81 8.60 -6.17
C ILE A 146 -4.38 8.54 -4.74
N LEU A 147 -5.70 8.42 -4.57
CA LEU A 147 -6.36 8.34 -3.27
C LEU A 147 -5.89 7.12 -2.47
N VAL A 148 -5.86 5.94 -3.09
CA VAL A 148 -5.39 4.70 -2.46
C VAL A 148 -3.91 4.81 -2.06
N THR A 149 -3.06 5.33 -2.94
CA THR A 149 -1.63 5.58 -2.65
C THR A 149 -1.46 6.52 -1.44
N PHE A 150 -2.20 7.63 -1.39
CA PHE A 150 -2.15 8.54 -0.26
C PHE A 150 -2.69 7.92 1.04
N MET A 151 -3.78 7.16 0.96
CA MET A 151 -4.33 6.43 2.10
C MET A 151 -3.33 5.42 2.65
N SER A 152 -2.62 4.69 1.78
CA SER A 152 -1.57 3.75 2.17
C SER A 152 -0.42 4.44 2.89
N MET A 153 0.07 5.55 2.34
CA MET A 153 1.12 6.36 2.97
C MET A 153 0.68 6.90 4.34
N TRP A 154 -0.55 7.39 4.44
CA TRP A 154 -1.12 7.93 5.68
C TRP A 154 -1.32 6.85 6.74
N ALA A 155 -1.92 5.71 6.38
CA ALA A 155 -2.09 4.56 7.26
C ALA A 155 -0.75 4.05 7.76
N SER A 156 0.24 3.91 6.87
CA SER A 156 1.60 3.50 7.23
C SER A 156 2.25 4.45 8.21
N TYR A 157 2.13 5.76 8.01
CA TYR A 157 2.66 6.74 8.94
C TYR A 157 1.99 6.66 10.32
N LYS A 158 0.65 6.59 10.37
CA LYS A 158 -0.11 6.58 11.62
C LYS A 158 0.07 5.30 12.40
N TYR A 159 -0.02 4.15 11.74
CA TYR A 159 0.14 2.84 12.34
C TYR A 159 1.55 2.66 12.93
N ASN A 160 2.59 2.94 12.14
CA ASN A 160 3.97 2.84 12.60
C ASN A 160 4.30 3.81 13.73
N ARG A 161 3.72 5.02 13.70
CA ARG A 161 3.92 5.99 14.78
C ARG A 161 3.27 5.55 16.10
N ALA A 162 2.21 4.74 16.04
CA ALA A 162 1.49 4.27 17.21
C ALA A 162 2.14 3.02 17.85
N ILE A 163 2.76 2.16 17.05
CA ILE A 163 3.18 0.82 17.50
C ILE A 163 4.71 0.63 17.50
N ALA A 164 5.45 1.24 16.57
CA ALA A 164 6.86 0.91 16.44
C ALA A 164 7.69 1.48 17.60
N THR A 165 8.32 0.60 18.38
CA THR A 165 9.25 0.98 19.45
C THR A 165 10.70 0.97 18.96
N LYS A 166 11.01 0.17 17.93
CA LYS A 166 12.35 0.01 17.35
C LYS A 166 12.37 0.22 15.84
N ASN A 167 13.56 0.52 15.30
CA ASN A 167 13.74 0.70 13.85
C ASN A 167 13.44 -0.57 13.04
N THR A 168 13.67 -1.76 13.61
CA THR A 168 13.37 -3.04 12.94
C THR A 168 11.87 -3.29 12.83
N GLU A 169 11.11 -3.01 13.90
CA GLU A 169 9.64 -3.07 13.92
C GLU A 169 9.05 -2.08 12.93
N LEU A 170 9.62 -0.87 12.85
CA LEU A 170 9.23 0.16 11.88
C LEU A 170 9.31 -0.35 10.43
N LEU A 171 10.38 -1.07 10.09
CA LEU A 171 10.55 -1.64 8.76
C LEU A 171 9.64 -2.84 8.53
N MET A 172 9.55 -3.77 9.49
CA MET A 172 8.70 -4.96 9.38
C MET A 172 7.22 -4.59 9.17
N ASN A 173 6.71 -3.66 9.99
CA ASN A 173 5.33 -3.16 9.88
C ASN A 173 5.09 -2.43 8.56
N SER A 174 6.10 -1.73 8.02
CA SER A 174 5.99 -1.09 6.72
C SER A 174 5.88 -2.09 5.57
N VAL A 175 6.66 -3.18 5.59
CA VAL A 175 6.61 -4.22 4.56
C VAL A 175 5.24 -4.89 4.53
N VAL A 176 4.63 -5.15 5.70
CA VAL A 176 3.26 -5.68 5.77
C VAL A 176 2.25 -4.75 5.08
N LEU A 177 2.39 -3.44 5.25
CA LEU A 177 1.52 -2.46 4.60
C LEU A 177 1.79 -2.30 3.11
N LEU A 178 3.02 -2.52 2.67
CA LEU A 178 3.37 -2.58 1.24
C LEU A 178 2.72 -3.78 0.54
N PHE A 179 2.60 -4.93 1.21
CA PHE A 179 1.88 -6.08 0.64
C PHE A 179 0.40 -5.78 0.34
N VAL A 180 -0.23 -4.88 1.08
CA VAL A 180 -1.62 -4.46 0.80
C VAL A 180 -1.72 -3.73 -0.54
N GLN A 181 -0.63 -3.09 -1.00
CA GLN A 181 -0.58 -2.44 -2.30
C GLN A 181 -0.62 -3.47 -3.43
N GLU A 182 0.11 -4.59 -3.31
CA GLU A 182 0.17 -5.66 -4.33
C GLU A 182 -1.15 -6.42 -4.55
N ILE A 183 -2.16 -6.20 -3.68
CA ILE A 183 -3.50 -6.79 -3.84
C ILE A 183 -4.12 -6.41 -5.19
N ASP A 184 -3.81 -5.24 -5.76
CA ASP A 184 -4.38 -4.83 -7.05
C ASP A 184 -3.86 -5.67 -8.22
N ASP A 185 -2.57 -5.97 -8.23
CA ASP A 185 -1.92 -6.85 -9.21
C ASP A 185 -2.46 -8.29 -9.07
N TRP A 186 -2.62 -8.80 -7.84
CA TRP A 186 -3.22 -10.13 -7.61
C TRP A 186 -4.70 -10.19 -8.01
N MET A 187 -5.46 -9.12 -7.77
CA MET A 187 -6.85 -9.02 -8.20
C MET A 187 -6.96 -9.01 -9.73
N PHE A 188 -6.03 -8.34 -10.42
CA PHE A 188 -5.98 -8.40 -11.88
C PHE A 188 -5.68 -9.81 -12.38
N GLN A 189 -4.68 -10.48 -11.82
CA GLN A 189 -4.36 -11.87 -12.17
C GLN A 189 -5.54 -12.82 -11.93
N LEU A 190 -6.29 -12.62 -10.84
CA LEU A 190 -7.50 -13.39 -10.56
C LEU A 190 -8.59 -13.17 -11.62
N VAL A 191 -8.82 -11.91 -12.02
CA VAL A 191 -9.81 -11.56 -13.05
C VAL A 191 -9.38 -12.11 -14.42
N ASP A 192 -8.10 -12.01 -14.76
CA ASP A 192 -7.54 -12.56 -16.00
C ASP A 192 -7.63 -14.09 -16.03
N GLY A 193 -7.29 -14.76 -14.93
CA GLY A 193 -7.42 -16.22 -14.81
C GLY A 193 -8.86 -16.70 -14.88
N ALA A 194 -9.81 -15.96 -14.28
CA ALA A 194 -11.22 -16.32 -14.28
C ALA A 194 -11.91 -16.05 -15.63
N PHE A 195 -11.58 -14.93 -16.29
CA PHE A 195 -12.25 -14.48 -17.52
C PHE A 195 -11.25 -14.02 -18.60
N PRO A 196 -10.35 -14.89 -19.08
CA PRO A 196 -9.25 -14.49 -19.93
C PRO A 196 -9.72 -13.91 -21.27
N SER A 197 -10.80 -14.43 -21.86
CA SER A 197 -11.34 -13.90 -23.12
C SER A 197 -11.90 -12.48 -22.96
N TRP A 198 -12.52 -12.19 -21.82
CA TRP A 198 -13.04 -10.87 -21.49
C TRP A 198 -11.90 -9.88 -21.22
N THR A 199 -10.93 -10.26 -20.38
CA THR A 199 -9.79 -9.39 -20.04
C THR A 199 -8.96 -9.06 -21.26
N ASN A 200 -8.65 -10.04 -22.11
CA ASN A 200 -7.92 -9.80 -23.37
C ASN A 200 -8.69 -8.88 -24.32
N ALA A 201 -10.01 -9.06 -24.46
CA ALA A 201 -10.83 -8.16 -25.29
C ALA A 201 -10.84 -6.72 -24.75
N LYS A 202 -10.83 -6.56 -23.42
CA LYS A 202 -10.81 -5.25 -22.76
C LYS A 202 -9.43 -4.60 -22.80
N LEU A 203 -8.37 -5.39 -22.72
CA LEU A 203 -6.99 -4.95 -22.91
C LEU A 203 -6.79 -4.42 -24.33
N GLU A 204 -7.28 -5.14 -25.33
CA GLU A 204 -7.21 -4.72 -26.73
C GLU A 204 -8.03 -3.44 -26.98
N GLU A 205 -9.23 -3.33 -26.40
CA GLU A 205 -10.04 -2.11 -26.50
C GLU A 205 -9.30 -0.89 -25.91
N ALA A 206 -8.64 -1.06 -24.77
CA ALA A 206 -7.82 0.00 -24.17
C ALA A 206 -6.60 0.35 -25.02
N ASN A 207 -5.95 -0.62 -25.67
CA ASN A 207 -4.85 -0.38 -26.59
C ASN A 207 -5.29 0.49 -27.77
N VAL A 208 -6.41 0.14 -28.42
CA VAL A 208 -6.99 0.91 -29.54
C VAL A 208 -7.44 2.32 -29.11
N LEU A 209 -8.02 2.45 -27.91
CA LEU A 209 -8.39 3.76 -27.34
C LEU A 209 -7.14 4.62 -27.07
N SER A 210 -6.05 3.98 -26.63
CA SER A 210 -4.79 4.67 -26.43
C SER A 210 -4.23 5.20 -27.74
N GLU A 211 -4.29 4.41 -28.83
CA GLU A 211 -3.78 4.75 -30.16
C GLU A 211 -4.59 5.83 -30.88
N SER A 212 -5.92 5.74 -30.84
CA SER A 212 -6.82 6.73 -31.46
C SER A 212 -6.67 8.13 -30.84
N THR A 213 -6.41 8.20 -29.54
CA THR A 213 -6.11 9.46 -28.83
C THR A 213 -4.81 10.13 -29.32
N LEU A 214 -3.89 9.34 -29.93
CA LEU A 214 -2.61 9.82 -30.47
C LEU A 214 -2.77 10.48 -31.82
N GLY A 215 -3.50 9.82 -32.73
CA GLY A 215 -3.62 10.24 -34.13
C GLY A 215 -4.21 11.63 -34.27
N VAL A 216 -5.16 11.98 -33.40
CA VAL A 216 -5.78 13.30 -33.37
C VAL A 216 -4.78 14.41 -32.98
N SER A 217 -3.68 14.13 -32.28
CA SER A 217 -2.71 15.18 -31.92
C SER A 217 -1.72 15.52 -33.02
N ALA A 218 -1.32 14.53 -33.83
CA ALA A 218 -0.28 14.72 -34.84
C ALA A 218 -0.79 15.55 -36.03
N HIS A 219 -2.09 15.48 -36.33
CA HIS A 219 -2.67 16.24 -37.44
C HIS A 219 -2.80 17.75 -37.15
N TRP A 220 -2.86 18.17 -35.89
CA TRP A 220 -2.97 19.61 -35.54
C TRP A 220 -1.63 20.36 -35.57
N GLY A 221 -0.50 19.66 -35.68
CA GLY A 221 0.84 20.28 -35.61
C GLY A 221 1.38 20.84 -36.94
N ASN A 222 0.92 20.34 -38.09
CA ASN A 222 1.59 20.62 -39.38
C ASN A 222 0.81 21.55 -40.33
N ASN A 223 -0.46 21.87 -40.04
CA ASN A 223 -1.27 22.75 -40.90
C ASN A 223 -1.61 24.08 -40.20
N ALA A 224 -0.65 24.69 -39.50
CA ALA A 224 -0.78 26.04 -38.94
C ALA A 224 -0.68 27.16 -40.00
N SER A 225 -1.04 26.90 -41.25
CA SER A 225 -1.50 27.92 -42.19
C SER A 225 -3.03 27.92 -42.14
N MET A 226 -3.57 28.52 -41.08
CA MET A 226 -5.00 28.80 -40.95
C MET A 226 -5.39 29.73 -42.10
N PRO A 227 -6.21 29.30 -43.08
CA PRO A 227 -6.68 30.19 -44.13
C PRO A 227 -7.57 31.24 -43.47
N SER A 228 -7.21 32.50 -43.59
CA SER A 228 -7.91 33.65 -43.02
C SER A 228 -9.27 33.94 -43.66
N ASP A 229 -9.70 33.14 -44.63
CA ASP A 229 -10.86 33.44 -45.46
C ASP A 229 -11.86 32.27 -45.44
N LEU A 230 -12.69 32.17 -44.40
CA LEU A 230 -13.92 31.40 -44.49
C LEU A 230 -15.14 32.24 -44.09
N PRO A 231 -16.11 32.43 -45.01
CA PRO A 231 -17.30 33.21 -44.76
C PRO A 231 -18.22 32.45 -43.80
N PHE A 232 -18.70 33.16 -42.78
CA PHE A 232 -19.74 32.71 -41.87
C PHE A 232 -21.05 32.51 -42.66
N GLY A 233 -21.26 31.28 -43.16
CA GLY A 233 -22.43 30.87 -43.91
C GLY A 233 -23.33 29.96 -43.09
N SER A 234 -24.43 30.52 -42.58
CA SER A 234 -25.51 29.83 -41.88
C SER A 234 -26.28 28.87 -42.80
N LYS A 235 -26.46 27.61 -42.36
CA LYS A 235 -27.54 26.62 -42.63
C LYS A 235 -27.01 25.26 -42.16
N GLY A 236 -27.62 24.47 -41.29
CA GLY A 236 -29.04 24.16 -41.16
C GLY A 236 -29.26 22.68 -41.52
N ASN A 237 -29.15 21.79 -40.52
CA ASN A 237 -29.79 20.46 -40.46
C ASN A 237 -29.38 19.31 -41.41
N GLU A 238 -28.12 19.17 -41.82
CA GLU A 238 -27.65 17.95 -42.55
C GLU A 238 -26.47 17.19 -41.92
N GLU A 239 -25.89 17.69 -40.81
CA GLU A 239 -24.65 17.16 -40.23
C GLU A 239 -24.80 15.79 -39.51
N SER A 240 -26.03 15.38 -39.16
CA SER A 240 -26.26 14.15 -38.38
C SER A 240 -26.12 12.84 -39.20
N LYS A 241 -26.16 12.92 -40.54
CA LYS A 241 -26.07 11.72 -41.40
C LYS A 241 -24.65 11.43 -41.89
N ALA A 242 -23.83 12.46 -42.11
CA ALA A 242 -22.46 12.28 -42.62
C ALA A 242 -21.50 11.73 -41.55
N GLU A 243 -21.67 12.10 -40.28
CA GLU A 243 -20.82 11.62 -39.19
C GLU A 243 -21.04 10.11 -38.87
N LYS A 244 -22.25 9.60 -39.10
CA LYS A 244 -22.56 8.17 -38.94
C LYS A 244 -21.96 7.29 -40.03
N ASP A 245 -21.83 7.80 -41.26
CA ASP A 245 -21.27 7.01 -42.38
C ASP A 245 -19.74 6.96 -42.37
N ILE A 246 -19.05 8.00 -41.89
CA ILE A 246 -17.59 7.97 -41.73
C ILE A 246 -17.17 6.97 -40.64
N THR A 247 -17.90 6.94 -39.54
CA THR A 247 -17.63 5.99 -38.44
C THR A 247 -17.87 4.53 -38.88
N ARG A 248 -18.85 4.27 -39.75
CA ARG A 248 -19.15 2.90 -40.23
C ARG A 248 -18.11 2.37 -41.22
N ARG A 249 -17.46 3.23 -42.01
CA ARG A 249 -16.39 2.80 -42.94
C ARG A 249 -15.08 2.43 -42.25
N TYR A 250 -14.72 3.11 -41.16
CA TYR A 250 -13.49 2.78 -40.41
C TYR A 250 -13.57 1.43 -39.68
N TRP A 251 -14.75 1.05 -39.17
CA TRP A 251 -14.94 -0.26 -38.53
C TRP A 251 -15.12 -1.41 -39.53
N GLY A 252 -15.56 -1.13 -40.76
CA GLY A 252 -15.79 -2.17 -41.78
C GLY A 252 -14.53 -2.66 -42.49
N GLN A 253 -13.47 -1.85 -42.58
CA GLN A 253 -12.22 -2.23 -43.28
C GLN A 253 -11.15 -2.85 -42.39
N SER A 254 -11.28 -2.80 -41.06
CA SER A 254 -10.25 -3.26 -40.14
C SER A 254 -10.36 -4.73 -39.73
N LEU A 255 -11.36 -5.48 -40.23
CA LEU A 255 -11.62 -6.88 -39.84
C LEU A 255 -11.37 -7.91 -40.95
N GLU A 256 -11.00 -7.49 -42.16
CA GLU A 256 -10.60 -8.40 -43.25
C GLU A 256 -9.08 -8.36 -43.45
N GLY A 257 -8.34 -9.27 -42.78
CA GLY A 257 -7.00 -9.64 -43.26
C GLY A 257 -5.90 -9.93 -42.25
N GLN A 258 -6.12 -9.79 -40.94
CA GLN A 258 -5.12 -10.21 -39.95
C GLN A 258 -5.56 -11.48 -39.22
N ASP A 259 -4.81 -12.56 -39.44
CA ASP A 259 -4.95 -13.83 -38.72
C ASP A 259 -4.57 -13.60 -37.23
N PRO A 260 -5.54 -13.60 -36.29
CA PRO A 260 -5.33 -13.20 -34.90
C PRO A 260 -4.38 -14.14 -34.14
N THR A 261 -4.12 -15.33 -34.69
CA THR A 261 -3.35 -16.38 -34.03
C THR A 261 -1.84 -16.09 -33.98
N SER A 262 -1.32 -15.29 -34.93
CA SER A 262 0.12 -15.06 -35.07
C SER A 262 0.71 -14.14 -33.99
N ASN A 263 -0.03 -13.10 -33.58
CA ASN A 263 0.42 -12.13 -32.57
C ASN A 263 0.29 -12.65 -31.12
N LEU A 264 -0.68 -13.54 -30.86
CA LEU A 264 -0.85 -14.19 -29.55
C LEU A 264 0.35 -15.06 -29.14
N SER A 265 1.01 -15.70 -30.10
CA SER A 265 2.18 -16.57 -29.84
C SER A 265 3.42 -15.78 -29.38
N LYS A 266 3.53 -14.50 -29.76
CA LYS A 266 4.68 -13.65 -29.48
C LYS A 266 4.56 -12.94 -28.12
N SER A 267 3.34 -12.63 -27.70
CA SER A 267 3.06 -12.02 -26.39
C SER A 267 3.23 -13.02 -25.24
N ARG A 268 2.74 -14.27 -25.38
CA ARG A 268 2.92 -15.33 -24.35
C ARG A 268 4.39 -15.57 -23.99
N LYS A 269 5.28 -15.64 -25.00
CA LYS A 269 6.72 -15.85 -24.74
C LYS A 269 7.40 -14.71 -23.98
N SER A 270 6.86 -13.49 -24.02
CA SER A 270 7.39 -12.35 -23.25
C SER A 270 6.89 -12.35 -21.82
N GLN A 271 5.66 -12.83 -21.60
CA GLN A 271 5.03 -12.90 -20.28
C GLN A 271 5.61 -14.03 -19.42
N ASP A 272 5.84 -15.22 -20.02
CA ASP A 272 6.50 -16.36 -19.35
C ASP A 272 7.92 -16.01 -18.86
N GLY A 273 8.63 -15.09 -19.54
CA GLY A 273 9.98 -14.66 -19.16
C GLY A 273 10.02 -13.68 -17.98
N MET A 274 8.93 -12.96 -17.72
CA MET A 274 8.83 -11.94 -16.67
C MET A 274 8.35 -12.57 -15.35
N GLU A 275 7.40 -13.50 -15.42
CA GLU A 275 6.88 -14.26 -14.28
C GLU A 275 7.98 -15.09 -13.58
N ILE A 276 8.92 -15.65 -14.36
CA ILE A 276 10.09 -16.38 -13.83
C ILE A 276 11.10 -15.46 -13.09
N LYS A 277 11.08 -14.15 -13.32
CA LYS A 277 11.97 -13.21 -12.62
C LYS A 277 11.39 -12.73 -11.29
N GLU A 278 10.10 -12.44 -11.22
CA GLU A 278 9.46 -12.01 -9.99
C GLU A 278 9.27 -13.15 -9.00
N GLY A 279 8.92 -14.35 -9.48
CA GLY A 279 8.88 -15.55 -8.63
C GLY A 279 10.25 -15.90 -8.02
N ARG A 280 11.36 -15.54 -8.67
CA ARG A 280 12.72 -15.70 -8.12
C ARG A 280 13.07 -14.68 -7.04
N PHE A 281 12.56 -13.45 -7.13
CA PHE A 281 12.79 -12.43 -6.10
C PHE A 281 12.11 -12.81 -4.79
N TRP A 282 10.86 -13.27 -4.85
CA TRP A 282 10.11 -13.70 -3.66
C TRP A 282 10.59 -15.03 -3.10
N LYS A 283 11.01 -15.97 -3.95
CA LYS A 283 11.60 -17.22 -3.48
C LYS A 283 12.93 -16.99 -2.75
N ALA A 284 13.78 -16.09 -3.25
CA ALA A 284 15.03 -15.73 -2.58
C ALA A 284 14.81 -14.99 -1.25
N ASN A 285 13.80 -14.13 -1.16
CA ASN A 285 13.46 -13.47 0.11
C ASN A 285 12.80 -14.42 1.11
N LYS A 286 12.00 -15.39 0.65
CA LYS A 286 11.38 -16.38 1.54
C LYS A 286 12.43 -17.27 2.23
N GLU A 287 13.44 -17.71 1.48
CA GLU A 287 14.56 -18.49 2.02
C GLU A 287 15.37 -17.69 3.06
N MET A 288 15.42 -16.36 2.95
CA MET A 288 16.12 -15.50 3.93
C MET A 288 15.41 -15.38 5.29
N PHE A 289 14.12 -15.72 5.39
CA PHE A 289 13.35 -15.61 6.63
C PHE A 289 12.97 -16.96 7.25
N GLU A 290 13.14 -18.08 6.54
CA GLU A 290 12.84 -19.43 7.06
C GLU A 290 14.05 -20.11 7.73
N ASP A 291 15.28 -19.61 7.57
CA ASP A 291 16.50 -20.26 8.08
C ASP A 291 16.83 -20.01 9.58
N ASP A 292 16.11 -19.13 10.28
CA ASP A 292 16.37 -18.81 11.71
C ASP A 292 15.35 -19.43 12.71
N VAL A 293 14.47 -20.33 12.25
CA VAL A 293 13.59 -21.09 13.14
C VAL A 293 14.27 -22.41 13.48
N ASP A 294 15.14 -22.38 14.49
CA ASP A 294 15.74 -23.57 15.10
C ASP A 294 14.59 -24.47 15.62
N PRO A 295 14.37 -25.67 15.08
CA PRO A 295 13.38 -26.60 15.62
C PRO A 295 13.85 -26.97 17.02
N GLY A 296 13.24 -26.36 18.03
CA GLY A 296 13.49 -26.66 19.43
C GLY A 296 13.41 -28.18 19.66
N PRO A 297 14.20 -28.71 20.61
CA PRO A 297 14.37 -30.14 20.76
C PRO A 297 13.06 -30.79 21.18
N ASP A 298 12.45 -31.49 20.23
CA ASP A 298 11.46 -32.51 20.50
C ASP A 298 12.12 -33.65 21.30
N HIS A 299 11.32 -34.27 22.18
CA HIS A 299 11.62 -35.43 23.02
C HIS A 299 12.20 -35.15 24.42
N LEU A 300 11.34 -34.73 25.34
CA LEU A 300 11.38 -35.26 26.69
C LEU A 300 10.40 -36.44 26.77
N GLU A 301 10.96 -37.64 26.65
CA GLU A 301 10.31 -38.88 27.06
C GLU A 301 9.91 -38.77 28.53
N LEU A 302 8.60 -38.74 28.77
CA LEU A 302 8.02 -38.94 30.09
C LEU A 302 8.02 -40.46 30.34
N SER A 303 9.16 -41.01 30.78
CA SER A 303 9.23 -42.39 31.22
C SER A 303 8.63 -42.53 32.61
N ASP A 304 7.54 -43.29 32.68
CA ASP A 304 6.99 -43.88 33.89
C ASP A 304 8.06 -44.62 34.71
N SER A 305 8.22 -44.21 35.97
CA SER A 305 8.74 -45.09 37.01
C SER A 305 8.06 -44.78 38.34
N LEU A 306 6.96 -45.51 38.57
CA LEU A 306 6.56 -45.96 39.91
C LEU A 306 7.75 -46.68 40.55
N ARG A 307 8.00 -46.44 41.86
CA ARG A 307 8.05 -47.47 42.94
C ARG A 307 8.87 -47.03 44.17
N GLU A 308 8.18 -47.11 45.31
CA GLU A 308 8.59 -47.40 46.71
C GLU A 308 9.64 -46.54 47.43
N ASP A 309 9.16 -45.89 48.51
CA ASP A 309 9.60 -45.97 49.91
C ASP A 309 11.12 -46.12 50.21
N ASP A 310 11.66 -45.18 50.98
CA ASP A 310 12.15 -45.46 52.34
C ASP A 310 12.60 -44.18 53.07
N ASP A 311 12.20 -44.12 54.34
CA ASP A 311 12.66 -43.19 55.36
C ASP A 311 14.18 -43.29 55.59
N LEU A 312 14.88 -42.16 55.84
CA LEU A 312 15.86 -42.00 56.95
C LEU A 312 16.62 -40.65 56.92
N SER A 313 16.48 -39.94 58.04
CA SER A 313 17.58 -39.40 58.87
C SER A 313 18.61 -38.39 58.30
N SER A 314 18.49 -37.16 58.81
CA SER A 314 19.51 -36.35 59.51
C SER A 314 20.91 -36.07 58.94
N ASN A 315 21.28 -34.80 59.17
CA ASN A 315 22.60 -34.19 59.39
C ASN A 315 23.33 -33.51 58.21
N ASP A 316 23.28 -32.17 58.30
CA ASP A 316 24.41 -31.24 58.42
C ASP A 316 25.58 -31.19 57.39
N ILE A 317 26.09 -29.95 57.30
CA ILE A 317 27.46 -29.51 56.97
C ILE A 317 27.68 -28.92 55.55
N ALA A 318 27.54 -27.58 55.55
CA ALA A 318 28.55 -26.57 55.19
C ALA A 318 29.01 -26.32 53.72
N SER A 319 28.91 -25.04 53.37
CA SER A 319 29.97 -24.20 52.75
C SER A 319 30.63 -24.69 51.46
N VAL A 320 30.25 -24.07 50.33
CA VAL A 320 31.18 -23.80 49.22
C VAL A 320 30.99 -22.36 48.70
N LYS A 321 32.12 -21.66 48.65
CA LYS A 321 32.33 -20.30 48.17
C LYS A 321 32.33 -20.21 46.62
N SER A 322 31.78 -19.09 46.14
CA SER A 322 32.27 -18.20 45.07
C SER A 322 32.46 -18.68 43.61
N SER A 323 31.64 -18.05 42.73
CA SER A 323 31.91 -17.52 41.36
C SER A 323 32.32 -18.49 40.22
N PRO A 324 32.00 -18.22 38.93
CA PRO A 324 31.81 -16.89 38.32
C PRO A 324 30.52 -16.69 37.49
N ASN A 325 30.27 -15.41 37.18
CA ASN A 325 29.23 -14.87 36.31
C ASN A 325 28.98 -15.68 35.04
N VAL A 326 27.79 -16.27 34.95
CA VAL A 326 27.15 -16.66 33.70
C VAL A 326 25.99 -15.68 33.50
N HIS A 327 26.11 -14.77 32.53
CA HIS A 327 25.00 -13.95 32.07
C HIS A 327 23.99 -14.85 31.36
N SER A 328 23.07 -15.40 32.15
CA SER A 328 21.87 -16.07 31.67
C SER A 328 20.90 -15.00 31.14
N TYR A 329 20.82 -14.89 29.81
CA TYR A 329 19.70 -14.22 29.15
C TYR A 329 18.45 -15.08 29.40
N LYS A 330 17.62 -14.67 30.35
CA LYS A 330 16.27 -15.23 30.52
C LYS A 330 15.44 -14.82 29.30
N HIS A 331 15.06 -15.80 28.50
CA HIS A 331 13.91 -15.70 27.61
C HIS A 331 12.68 -15.34 28.46
N SER A 332 12.10 -14.18 28.15
CA SER A 332 10.88 -13.71 28.79
C SER A 332 9.71 -14.47 28.16
N ASN A 333 9.14 -15.40 28.92
CA ASN A 333 7.87 -16.03 28.60
C ASN A 333 6.81 -14.94 28.37
N ALA A 334 6.32 -14.87 27.14
CA ALA A 334 5.04 -14.26 26.83
C ALA A 334 3.92 -15.07 27.52
N GLY A 335 2.91 -14.37 28.05
CA GLY A 335 1.65 -15.01 28.44
C GLY A 335 1.43 -15.21 29.93
N GLN A 336 1.43 -14.12 30.71
CA GLN A 336 0.57 -14.08 31.89
C GLN A 336 0.00 -12.67 32.05
N ALA A 337 -1.22 -12.49 31.55
CA ALA A 337 -2.03 -11.31 31.80
C ALA A 337 -2.19 -11.16 33.32
N ARG A 338 -1.43 -10.23 33.91
CA ARG A 338 -1.63 -9.88 35.32
C ARG A 338 -2.96 -9.15 35.44
N PRO A 339 -3.75 -9.43 36.50
CA PRO A 339 -4.95 -8.64 36.78
C PRO A 339 -4.56 -7.18 36.93
N TYR A 340 -5.24 -6.31 36.18
CA TYR A 340 -5.08 -4.87 36.29
C TYR A 340 -5.27 -4.45 37.74
N PRO A 341 -4.39 -3.59 38.29
CA PRO A 341 -4.62 -3.03 39.61
C PRO A 341 -5.96 -2.28 39.62
N PRO A 342 -6.71 -2.30 40.74
CA PRO A 342 -7.98 -1.60 40.84
C PRO A 342 -7.76 -0.11 40.53
N GLN A 343 -8.58 0.41 39.62
CA GLN A 343 -8.66 1.82 39.27
C GLN A 343 -8.92 2.60 40.56
N VAL A 344 -7.90 3.33 41.05
CA VAL A 344 -8.07 4.29 42.14
C VAL A 344 -8.84 5.46 41.55
N SER A 345 -10.16 5.48 41.76
CA SER A 345 -10.99 6.64 41.50
C SER A 345 -10.56 7.78 42.41
N PHE A 346 -9.78 8.71 41.85
CA PHE A 346 -9.59 10.02 42.46
C PHE A 346 -10.94 10.77 42.37
N ASN A 347 -11.72 10.67 43.44
CA ASN A 347 -12.75 11.66 43.72
C ASN A 347 -12.00 12.98 43.95
N LEU A 348 -11.96 13.83 42.93
CA LEU A 348 -11.70 15.25 43.15
C LEU A 348 -12.88 15.77 43.98
N ASP A 349 -12.67 15.87 45.29
CA ASP A 349 -13.48 16.71 46.16
C ASP A 349 -13.38 18.13 45.60
N THR A 350 -14.43 18.55 44.88
CA THR A 350 -14.67 19.96 44.57
C THR A 350 -14.99 20.65 45.88
N GLY A 351 -13.94 21.05 46.60
CA GLY A 351 -14.03 21.92 47.76
C GLY A 351 -14.85 23.16 47.40
N SER A 352 -15.99 23.28 48.07
CA SER A 352 -16.90 24.42 48.03
C SER A 352 -16.13 25.73 48.15
N ILE A 353 -16.20 26.55 47.10
CA ILE A 353 -15.73 27.94 47.11
C ILE A 353 -16.57 28.67 48.16
N GLY A 354 -15.89 29.11 49.22
CA GLY A 354 -16.46 29.85 50.33
C GLY A 354 -17.06 31.19 49.90
N ASP A 355 -18.17 31.49 50.54
CA ASP A 355 -19.01 32.68 50.47
C ASP A 355 -18.19 33.98 50.71
N PRO A 356 -18.14 34.94 49.77
CA PRO A 356 -17.31 36.14 49.90
C PRO A 356 -17.88 37.26 50.81
N ASP A 357 -19.08 37.11 51.37
CA ASP A 357 -19.80 38.22 52.04
C ASP A 357 -19.68 38.27 53.57
N LYS A 358 -18.57 37.80 54.14
CA LYS A 358 -18.27 38.03 55.58
C LYS A 358 -16.87 38.55 55.82
N LEU A 359 -16.73 39.86 55.88
CA LEU A 359 -15.65 40.55 56.61
C LEU A 359 -16.25 41.72 57.43
N PRO A 360 -15.70 42.00 58.62
CA PRO A 360 -16.29 42.85 59.66
C PRO A 360 -16.27 44.35 59.39
#